data_AF-A0A2E9JW46-F1
#
_entry.id   AF-A0A2E9JW46-F1
#
_cell.length_a   1.000
_cell.length_b   1.000
_cell.length_c   1.000
_cell.angle_alpha   90.00
_cell.angle_beta   90.00
_cell.angle_gamma   90.00
#
_symmetry.space_group_name_H-M   'P 1'
#
loop_
_entity.id
_entity.type
_entity.pdbx_description
1 polymer ?
#
loop_
_entity_poly.entity_id
_entity_poly.type
_entity_poly.pdbx_seq_one_letter_code
_entity_poly.pdbx_strand_id
1 'polypeptide(L)'
;MPLSYSDMNPFRDASGSITTSSSRSISPPAAACHVLQMPTLKSTCCCVMNVATKIPATTLRLGAGLISAAPADQESIPNRAMCKSHSVVVNPLRIISVTQRQQQRNHRTAGFTLIEVLVALVVLTIGILGVAVLFTEGLRFNRTSMLRTTAVALAADMAERIRANQEATGYAGTGPGADADCGIAGNCTPDQIAAEDWFLWRQEINSHLPTGSSAKIDRRLAGPDDRMHRFDIVLSWPEVGSQEPVSYTLSVQL
;
A
#
# COMPACT_ATOMS: atom_id res chain seq x y z
N MET A 1 56.89 5.15 10.66
CA MET A 1 56.82 6.64 10.70
C MET A 1 55.72 7.10 9.74
N PRO A 2 54.97 8.16 10.08
CA PRO A 2 53.52 8.14 10.03
C PRO A 2 52.89 8.77 8.77
N LEU A 3 51.58 8.54 8.68
CA LEU A 3 50.58 9.11 7.79
C LEU A 3 50.65 10.65 7.71
N SER A 4 50.47 11.21 6.51
CA SER A 4 50.13 12.62 6.32
C SER A 4 48.77 12.73 5.63
N TYR A 5 47.82 13.24 6.40
CA TYR A 5 46.47 13.66 6.05
C TYR A 5 46.50 15.19 5.94
N SER A 6 46.32 15.73 4.73
CA SER A 6 46.12 17.14 4.35
C SER A 6 45.83 17.07 2.83
N ASP A 7 44.77 17.58 2.23
CA ASP A 7 44.09 18.85 2.43
C ASP A 7 42.62 18.77 2.01
N MET A 8 41.74 19.25 2.89
CA MET A 8 40.44 19.80 2.51
C MET A 8 40.66 21.21 2.00
N ASN A 9 40.24 21.49 0.77
CA ASN A 9 40.22 22.84 0.23
C ASN A 9 38.78 23.37 0.29
N PRO A 10 38.47 24.40 1.11
CA PRO A 10 37.17 25.07 1.07
C PRO A 10 37.17 26.09 -0.06
N PHE A 11 36.25 25.89 -1.02
CA PHE A 11 35.91 26.82 -2.07
C PHE A 11 35.44 28.14 -1.42
N ARG A 12 36.26 29.18 -1.55
CA ARG A 12 35.98 30.55 -1.11
C ARG A 12 35.61 31.36 -2.33
N ASP A 13 34.36 31.80 -2.42
CA ASP A 13 33.95 32.83 -3.37
C ASP A 13 34.09 34.23 -2.78
N ALA A 14 34.57 35.12 -3.64
CA ALA A 14 34.80 36.53 -3.40
C ALA A 14 33.54 37.34 -3.75
N SER A 15 32.64 37.51 -2.79
CA SER A 15 31.63 38.57 -2.80
C SER A 15 31.04 38.71 -1.39
N GLY A 16 31.51 39.71 -0.65
CA GLY A 16 31.05 40.01 0.70
C GLY A 16 29.63 40.57 0.72
N SER A 17 28.61 39.73 0.52
CA SER A 17 27.22 40.04 0.82
C SER A 17 26.62 39.02 1.79
N ILE A 18 26.28 39.51 2.98
CA ILE A 18 25.50 38.79 3.98
C ILE A 18 24.06 38.76 3.46
N THR A 19 23.65 37.67 2.83
CA THR A 19 22.22 37.41 2.57
C THR A 19 21.62 36.78 3.82
N THR A 20 20.96 37.60 4.63
CA THR A 20 20.03 37.14 5.67
C THR A 20 18.86 36.43 4.99
N SER A 21 18.80 35.09 5.05
CA SER A 21 17.61 34.36 4.63
C SER A 21 16.52 34.54 5.69
N SER A 22 15.41 35.13 5.26
CA SER A 22 14.21 35.34 6.05
C SER A 22 13.50 34.00 6.19
N SER A 23 13.64 33.35 7.35
CA SER A 23 12.89 32.14 7.70
C SER A 23 11.42 32.50 7.93
N ARG A 24 10.59 32.35 6.90
CA ARG A 24 9.14 32.48 7.03
C ARG A 24 8.59 31.16 7.58
N SER A 25 8.32 31.13 8.89
CA SER A 25 7.66 30.01 9.55
C SER A 25 6.22 29.89 9.06
N ILE A 26 5.94 28.86 8.26
CA ILE A 26 4.57 28.47 7.91
C ILE A 26 4.16 27.38 8.90
N SER A 27 3.35 27.77 9.87
CA SER A 27 2.65 26.88 10.79
C SER A 27 1.62 26.01 10.04
N PRO A 28 1.54 24.70 10.29
CA PRO A 28 0.48 23.86 9.72
C PRO A 28 -0.87 24.15 10.42
N PRO A 29 -2.00 24.15 9.70
CA PRO A 29 -3.31 24.18 10.35
C PRO A 29 -3.60 22.83 11.02
N ALA A 30 -3.97 22.90 12.29
CA ALA A 30 -4.44 21.78 13.10
C ALA A 30 -5.69 21.15 12.48
N ALA A 31 -5.56 19.92 11.97
CA ALA A 31 -6.70 19.11 11.55
C ALA A 31 -7.20 18.26 12.73
N ALA A 32 -8.45 18.51 13.09
CA ALA A 32 -9.15 17.89 14.21
C ALA A 32 -9.32 16.38 14.04
N CYS A 33 -9.02 15.64 15.12
CA CYS A 33 -9.41 14.25 15.32
C CYS A 33 -10.94 14.16 15.47
N HIS A 34 -11.64 13.67 14.44
CA HIS A 34 -13.03 13.24 14.58
C HIS A 34 -13.07 11.77 15.01
N VAL A 35 -13.44 11.54 16.26
CA VAL A 35 -13.83 10.24 16.80
C VAL A 35 -15.16 9.87 16.17
N LEU A 36 -15.17 8.88 15.27
CA LEU A 36 -16.40 8.22 14.84
C LEU A 36 -16.54 6.87 15.53
N GLN A 37 -17.66 6.78 16.21
CA GLN A 37 -18.16 5.71 17.05
C GLN A 37 -18.50 4.47 16.20
N MET A 38 -18.06 3.30 16.65
CA MET A 38 -18.46 2.00 16.10
C MET A 38 -19.92 1.69 16.43
N PRO A 39 -20.75 1.22 15.48
CA PRO A 39 -21.92 0.42 15.78
C PRO A 39 -21.60 -1.07 15.65
N THR A 40 -22.13 -1.80 16.62
CA THR A 40 -22.04 -3.21 16.93
C THR A 40 -22.47 -4.16 15.79
N LEU A 41 -21.89 -5.37 15.83
CA LEU A 41 -22.17 -6.50 14.93
C LEU A 41 -23.67 -6.82 14.81
N LYS A 42 -24.13 -7.03 13.57
CA LYS A 42 -25.10 -8.08 13.23
C LYS A 42 -24.74 -8.69 11.87
N SER A 43 -24.44 -9.97 11.91
CA SER A 43 -24.33 -10.90 10.77
C SER A 43 -25.55 -10.78 9.86
N THR A 44 -25.37 -10.75 8.52
CA THR A 44 -26.04 -11.61 7.51
C THR A 44 -25.73 -11.11 6.08
N CYS A 45 -25.26 -12.04 5.24
CA CYS A 45 -25.20 -12.08 3.77
C CYS A 45 -24.34 -11.06 2.98
N CYS A 46 -23.24 -11.58 2.44
CA CYS A 46 -22.68 -11.14 1.16
C CYS A 46 -23.75 -11.20 0.05
N CYS A 47 -24.14 -10.04 -0.47
CA CYS A 47 -24.62 -9.91 -1.85
C CYS A 47 -23.78 -8.82 -2.52
N VAL A 48 -23.19 -9.18 -3.65
CA VAL A 48 -22.41 -8.32 -4.54
C VAL A 48 -23.24 -7.07 -4.88
N MET A 49 -22.88 -5.92 -4.30
CA MET A 49 -23.43 -4.63 -4.74
C MET A 49 -22.55 -4.06 -5.84
N ASN A 50 -23.13 -4.09 -7.04
CA ASN A 50 -22.71 -3.37 -8.21
C ASN A 50 -22.77 -1.86 -7.92
N VAL A 51 -21.61 -1.21 -7.81
CA VAL A 51 -21.51 0.25 -7.62
C VAL A 51 -21.68 0.91 -8.99
N ALA A 52 -22.92 1.24 -9.32
CA ALA A 52 -23.24 2.18 -10.40
C ALA A 52 -23.06 3.61 -9.88
N THR A 53 -21.85 4.17 -10.03
CA THR A 53 -21.60 5.60 -9.77
C THR A 53 -22.31 6.45 -10.83
N LYS A 54 -23.27 7.24 -10.36
CA LYS A 54 -24.07 8.22 -11.10
C LYS A 54 -23.22 9.47 -11.35
N ILE A 55 -22.72 9.65 -12.57
CA ILE A 55 -22.04 10.90 -13.01
C ILE A 55 -23.12 11.89 -13.48
N PRO A 56 -23.14 13.15 -13.00
CA PRO A 56 -24.03 14.18 -13.54
C PRO A 56 -23.50 14.71 -14.88
N ALA A 57 -24.32 14.61 -15.93
CA ALA A 57 -24.00 15.09 -17.26
C ALA A 57 -24.09 16.63 -17.33
N THR A 58 -22.94 17.28 -17.46
CA THR A 58 -22.82 18.68 -17.90
C THR A 58 -22.85 18.72 -19.43
N THR A 59 -23.70 19.59 -19.95
CA THR A 59 -24.03 19.77 -21.36
C THR A 59 -22.86 20.36 -22.15
N LEU A 60 -22.41 19.70 -23.23
CA LEU A 60 -21.60 20.32 -24.27
C LEU A 60 -22.20 20.00 -25.65
N ARG A 61 -22.59 21.06 -26.37
CA ARG A 61 -22.95 21.00 -27.80
C ARG A 61 -21.68 20.93 -28.63
N LEU A 62 -21.61 20.00 -29.59
CA LEU A 62 -21.21 20.25 -30.99
C LEU A 62 -21.25 18.95 -31.82
N GLY A 63 -21.60 19.07 -33.10
CA GLY A 63 -21.02 18.22 -34.14
C GLY A 63 -21.93 17.10 -34.67
N ALA A 64 -22.38 17.28 -35.91
CA ALA A 64 -23.15 16.34 -36.69
C ALA A 64 -22.48 14.95 -36.84
N GLY A 65 -23.28 13.89 -36.80
CA GLY A 65 -22.86 12.53 -37.13
C GLY A 65 -24.03 11.55 -37.03
N LEU A 66 -24.62 11.19 -38.18
CA LEU A 66 -25.66 10.17 -38.32
C LEU A 66 -25.10 8.79 -37.95
N ILE A 67 -25.66 8.15 -36.91
CA ILE A 67 -25.58 6.69 -36.74
C ILE A 67 -26.99 6.19 -36.44
N SER A 68 -27.43 5.27 -37.30
CA SER A 68 -28.69 4.53 -37.25
C SER A 68 -28.91 3.85 -35.90
N ALA A 69 -30.01 4.17 -35.23
CA ALA A 69 -30.45 3.49 -34.01
C ALA A 69 -31.49 2.40 -34.37
N ALA A 70 -31.17 1.16 -34.02
CA ALA A 70 -32.12 0.05 -34.01
C ALA A 70 -33.10 0.21 -32.83
N PRO A 71 -34.38 -0.21 -32.97
CA PRO A 71 -35.37 -0.07 -31.91
C PRO A 71 -35.09 -1.07 -30.78
N ALA A 72 -34.99 -0.53 -29.56
CA ALA A 72 -35.03 -1.32 -28.33
C ALA A 72 -36.50 -1.61 -27.98
N ASP A 73 -36.82 -2.89 -27.84
CA ASP A 73 -38.13 -3.38 -27.45
C ASP A 73 -38.46 -2.96 -26.01
N GLN A 74 -39.61 -2.32 -25.87
CA GLN A 74 -40.17 -1.82 -24.62
C GLN A 74 -40.95 -2.95 -23.94
N GLU A 75 -40.30 -3.78 -23.14
CA GLU A 75 -41.02 -4.78 -22.33
C GLU A 75 -41.64 -4.11 -21.09
N SER A 76 -42.97 -4.01 -21.13
CA SER A 76 -43.83 -3.53 -20.06
C SER A 76 -43.71 -4.41 -18.81
N ILE A 77 -43.33 -3.83 -17.68
CA ILE A 77 -43.43 -4.49 -16.37
C ILE A 77 -44.87 -4.34 -15.86
N PRO A 78 -45.66 -5.42 -15.72
CA PRO A 78 -46.94 -5.34 -15.03
C PRO A 78 -46.70 -5.27 -13.52
N ASN A 79 -47.24 -4.21 -12.91
CA ASN A 79 -47.40 -4.10 -11.48
C ASN A 79 -48.27 -5.25 -10.93
N ARG A 80 -47.96 -5.64 -9.68
CA ARG A 80 -48.89 -6.25 -8.70
C ARG A 80 -48.94 -7.78 -8.67
N ALA A 81 -47.91 -8.40 -8.09
CA ALA A 81 -48.05 -9.71 -7.45
C ALA A 81 -48.22 -9.52 -5.93
N MET A 82 -49.46 -9.60 -5.46
CA MET A 82 -49.81 -9.77 -4.06
C MET A 82 -49.18 -11.06 -3.52
N CYS A 83 -48.40 -10.98 -2.44
CA CYS A 83 -48.06 -12.15 -1.64
C CYS A 83 -49.35 -12.66 -0.95
N LYS A 84 -49.99 -13.69 -1.51
CA LYS A 84 -51.04 -14.44 -0.83
C LYS A 84 -50.40 -15.29 0.27
N SER A 85 -50.78 -15.02 1.51
CA SER A 85 -50.51 -15.87 2.67
C SER A 85 -51.09 -17.26 2.42
N HIS A 86 -50.24 -18.24 2.11
CA HIS A 86 -50.65 -19.64 2.12
C HIS A 86 -50.73 -20.07 3.59
N SER A 87 -51.96 -20.30 4.06
CA SER A 87 -52.24 -20.90 5.35
C SER A 87 -51.70 -22.33 5.35
N VAL A 88 -50.50 -22.52 5.89
CA VAL A 88 -49.96 -23.87 6.15
C VAL A 88 -50.86 -24.51 7.20
N VAL A 89 -51.66 -25.49 6.78
CA VAL A 89 -52.41 -26.36 7.68
C VAL A 89 -51.41 -27.22 8.43
N VAL A 90 -51.03 -26.77 9.63
CA VAL A 90 -50.28 -27.59 10.58
C VAL A 90 -51.20 -28.69 11.08
N ASN A 91 -50.87 -29.92 10.71
CA ASN A 91 -51.49 -31.14 11.22
C ASN A 91 -51.32 -31.17 12.75
N PRO A 92 -52.38 -31.33 13.57
CA PRO A 92 -52.20 -31.43 15.01
C PRO A 92 -51.49 -32.76 15.30
N LEU A 93 -50.20 -32.65 15.66
CA LEU A 93 -49.40 -33.76 16.14
C LEU A 93 -50.15 -34.47 17.27
N ARG A 94 -50.34 -35.77 17.09
CA ARG A 94 -50.72 -36.70 18.16
C ARG A 94 -49.79 -36.49 19.35
N ILE A 95 -50.36 -36.09 20.48
CA ILE A 95 -49.68 -36.08 21.77
C ILE A 95 -49.50 -37.54 22.18
N ILE A 96 -48.35 -38.12 21.83
CA ILE A 96 -47.88 -39.33 22.49
C ILE A 96 -47.35 -38.87 23.85
N SER A 97 -48.15 -39.08 24.90
CA SER A 97 -47.69 -38.98 26.28
C SER A 97 -46.69 -40.10 26.55
N VAL A 98 -45.45 -39.91 26.11
CA VAL A 98 -44.32 -40.69 26.63
C VAL A 98 -44.17 -40.26 28.08
N THR A 99 -44.75 -41.04 29.00
CA THR A 99 -44.35 -41.04 30.40
C THR A 99 -42.91 -41.57 30.46
N GLN A 100 -41.95 -40.73 30.09
CA GLN A 100 -40.55 -40.96 30.41
C GLN A 100 -40.46 -40.98 31.93
N ARG A 101 -40.39 -42.18 32.50
CA ARG A 101 -39.69 -42.36 33.77
C ARG A 101 -38.30 -41.79 33.54
N GLN A 102 -38.09 -40.56 33.99
CA GLN A 102 -36.75 -39.99 34.12
C GLN A 102 -36.00 -40.92 35.05
N GLN A 103 -35.25 -41.87 34.47
CA GLN A 103 -34.09 -42.41 35.14
C GLN A 103 -33.13 -41.24 35.29
N GLN A 104 -33.29 -40.49 36.38
CA GLN A 104 -32.27 -39.63 36.92
C GLN A 104 -31.10 -40.55 37.29
N ARG A 105 -30.27 -40.87 36.30
CA ARG A 105 -28.90 -41.30 36.52
C ARG A 105 -28.27 -40.18 37.31
N ASN A 106 -28.16 -40.40 38.61
CA ASN A 106 -27.50 -39.54 39.56
C ASN A 106 -26.11 -39.24 38.99
N HIS A 107 -25.98 -38.14 38.25
CA HIS A 107 -24.73 -37.67 37.73
C HIS A 107 -23.96 -37.24 38.96
N ARG A 108 -23.07 -38.12 39.42
CA ARG A 108 -22.10 -37.79 40.44
C ARG A 108 -21.31 -36.61 39.88
N THR A 109 -21.60 -35.42 40.40
CA THR A 109 -20.82 -34.22 40.16
C THR A 109 -19.45 -34.45 40.77
N ALA A 110 -18.51 -34.93 39.96
CA ALA A 110 -17.11 -34.92 40.32
C ALA A 110 -16.67 -33.45 40.36
N GLY A 111 -16.34 -32.94 41.55
CA GLY A 111 -15.74 -31.62 41.69
C GLY A 111 -14.35 -31.59 41.05
N PHE A 112 -13.98 -30.46 40.46
CA PHE A 112 -12.64 -30.24 39.92
C PHE A 112 -11.59 -30.38 41.01
N THR A 113 -10.51 -31.10 40.71
CA THR A 113 -9.40 -31.23 41.65
C THR A 113 -8.51 -29.98 41.56
N LEU A 114 -7.89 -29.54 42.67
CA LEU A 114 -7.00 -28.37 42.66
C LEU A 114 -5.79 -28.55 41.72
N ILE A 115 -5.34 -29.80 41.56
CA ILE A 115 -4.26 -30.16 40.64
C ILE A 115 -4.67 -29.98 39.17
N GLU A 116 -5.93 -30.19 38.82
CA GLU A 116 -6.44 -30.03 37.46
C GLU A 116 -6.41 -28.56 37.00
N VAL A 117 -6.77 -27.63 37.90
CA VAL A 117 -6.67 -26.19 37.63
C VAL A 117 -5.22 -25.76 37.48
N LEU A 118 -4.32 -26.29 38.32
CA LEU A 118 -2.90 -25.96 38.25
C LEU A 118 -2.27 -26.42 36.93
N VAL A 119 -2.58 -27.65 36.50
CA VAL A 119 -2.14 -28.15 35.18
C VAL A 119 -2.75 -27.33 34.04
N ALA A 120 -4.03 -26.97 34.10
CA ALA A 120 -4.66 -26.13 33.10
C ALA A 120 -3.99 -24.75 32.98
N LEU A 121 -3.62 -24.13 34.09
CA LEU A 121 -2.89 -22.86 34.09
C LEU A 121 -1.49 -23.00 33.49
N VAL A 122 -0.77 -24.09 33.78
CA VAL A 122 0.54 -24.36 33.19
C VAL A 122 0.43 -24.54 31.67
N VAL A 123 -0.53 -25.34 31.20
CA VAL A 123 -0.73 -25.55 29.76
C VAL A 123 -1.16 -24.24 29.07
N LEU A 124 -2.05 -23.47 29.70
CA LEU A 124 -2.51 -22.18 29.18
C LEU A 124 -1.37 -21.19 29.03
N THR A 125 -0.50 -21.07 30.04
CA THR A 125 0.64 -20.13 29.98
C THR A 125 1.63 -20.50 28.88
N ILE A 126 1.94 -21.78 28.70
CA ILE A 126 2.76 -22.27 27.58
C ILE A 126 2.09 -21.96 26.24
N GLY A 127 0.78 -22.15 26.14
CA GLY A 127 0.01 -21.82 24.93
C GLY A 127 0.10 -20.36 24.53
N ILE A 128 -0.08 -19.44 25.50
CA ILE A 128 -0.02 -17.99 25.24
C ILE A 128 1.39 -17.54 24.83
N LEU A 129 2.44 -18.11 25.42
CA LEU A 129 3.82 -17.83 25.01
C LEU A 129 4.07 -18.22 23.55
N GLY A 130 3.52 -19.35 23.10
CA GLY A 130 3.58 -19.76 21.70
C GLY A 130 2.89 -18.77 20.75
N VAL A 131 1.70 -18.29 21.12
CA VAL A 131 0.96 -17.29 20.33
C VAL A 131 1.69 -15.95 20.27
N ALA A 132 2.34 -15.53 21.36
CA ALA A 132 3.09 -14.27 21.39
C ALA A 132 4.22 -14.25 20.36
N VAL A 133 4.96 -15.35 20.20
CA VAL A 133 6.01 -15.47 19.17
C VAL A 133 5.41 -15.35 17.77
N LEU A 134 4.35 -16.12 17.48
CA LEU A 134 3.67 -16.06 16.18
C LEU A 134 3.13 -14.67 15.86
N PHE A 135 2.64 -13.94 16.86
CA PHE A 135 2.18 -12.57 16.70
C PHE A 135 3.33 -11.63 16.31
N THR A 136 4.49 -11.74 16.94
CA THR A 136 5.67 -10.92 16.58
C THR A 136 6.16 -11.19 15.17
N GLU A 137 6.16 -12.45 14.73
CA GLU A 137 6.51 -12.81 13.36
C GLU A 137 5.49 -12.27 12.36
N GLY A 138 4.19 -12.35 12.67
CA GLY A 138 3.14 -11.74 11.84
C GLY A 138 3.35 -10.24 11.62
N LEU A 139 3.73 -9.50 12.67
CA LEU A 139 4.08 -8.07 12.56
C LEU A 139 5.32 -7.82 11.70
N ARG A 140 6.36 -8.65 11.84
CA ARG A 140 7.57 -8.57 11.00
C ARG A 140 7.22 -8.79 9.54
N PHE A 141 6.50 -9.85 9.20
CA PHE A 141 6.08 -10.13 7.83
C PHE A 141 5.22 -9.02 7.23
N ASN A 142 4.31 -8.44 8.01
CA ASN A 142 3.50 -7.32 7.55
C ASN A 142 4.38 -6.12 7.19
N ARG A 143 5.35 -5.77 8.05
CA ARG A 143 6.30 -4.68 7.80
C ARG A 143 7.14 -4.94 6.55
N THR A 144 7.71 -6.13 6.39
CA THR A 144 8.49 -6.52 5.20
C THR A 144 7.66 -6.39 3.92
N SER A 145 6.41 -6.85 3.95
CA SER A 145 5.49 -6.76 2.82
C SER A 145 5.19 -5.30 2.45
N MET A 146 4.95 -4.44 3.45
CA MET A 146 4.75 -3.01 3.24
C MET A 146 5.97 -2.36 2.59
N LEU A 147 7.17 -2.59 3.12
CA LEU A 147 8.42 -2.03 2.56
C LEU A 147 8.68 -2.49 1.13
N ARG A 148 8.47 -3.77 0.82
CA ARG A 148 8.57 -4.28 -0.55
C ARG A 148 7.56 -3.63 -1.49
N THR A 149 6.31 -3.46 -1.05
CA THR A 149 5.27 -2.81 -1.84
C THR A 149 5.64 -1.36 -2.14
N THR A 150 6.12 -0.63 -1.14
CA THR A 150 6.63 0.74 -1.30
C THR A 150 7.81 0.79 -2.26
N ALA A 151 8.79 -0.11 -2.15
CA ALA A 151 9.93 -0.17 -3.06
C ALA A 151 9.51 -0.48 -4.51
N VAL A 152 8.54 -1.36 -4.73
CA VAL A 152 7.98 -1.63 -6.06
C VAL A 152 7.36 -0.37 -6.65
N ALA A 153 6.57 0.36 -5.86
CA ALA A 153 5.94 1.61 -6.31
C ALA A 153 7.00 2.68 -6.66
N LEU A 154 8.01 2.89 -5.81
CA LEU A 154 9.10 3.83 -6.05
C LEU A 154 9.93 3.46 -7.29
N ALA A 155 10.23 2.17 -7.49
CA ALA A 155 10.95 1.72 -8.67
C ALA A 155 10.12 1.89 -9.94
N ALA A 156 8.82 1.63 -9.88
CA ALA A 156 7.90 1.83 -11.00
C ALA A 156 7.74 3.31 -11.35
N ASP A 157 7.73 4.21 -10.36
CA ASP A 157 7.71 5.65 -10.56
C ASP A 157 8.97 6.12 -11.32
N MET A 158 10.17 5.72 -10.84
CA MET A 158 11.42 6.03 -11.54
C MET A 158 11.48 5.42 -12.94
N ALA A 159 10.96 4.20 -13.12
CA ALA A 159 10.84 3.60 -14.44
C ALA A 159 10.03 4.49 -15.39
N GLU A 160 8.90 5.03 -14.92
CA GLU A 160 8.05 5.88 -15.75
C GLU A 160 8.70 7.23 -16.08
N ARG A 161 9.45 7.81 -15.14
CA ARG A 161 10.26 9.02 -15.40
C ARG A 161 11.29 8.78 -16.50
N ILE A 162 12.01 7.65 -16.46
CA ILE A 162 12.96 7.27 -17.51
C ILE A 162 12.25 7.07 -18.86
N ARG A 163 11.03 6.50 -18.88
CA ARG A 163 10.24 6.36 -20.12
C ARG A 163 9.74 7.67 -20.67
N ALA A 164 9.43 8.64 -19.80
CA ALA A 164 8.99 9.96 -20.20
C ALA A 164 10.14 10.82 -20.76
N ASN A 165 11.38 10.55 -20.33
CA ASN A 165 12.57 11.31 -20.69
C ASN A 165 13.67 10.42 -21.30
N GLN A 166 13.36 9.79 -22.43
CA GLN A 166 14.23 8.78 -23.07
C GLN A 166 15.54 9.35 -23.64
N GLU A 167 15.54 10.65 -23.95
CA GLU A 167 16.71 11.36 -24.51
C GLU A 167 17.80 11.59 -23.45
N ALA A 168 17.47 11.51 -22.17
CA ALA A 168 18.44 11.72 -21.10
C ALA A 168 19.45 10.59 -20.99
N THR A 169 20.68 10.97 -20.68
CA THR A 169 21.78 10.05 -20.40
C THR A 169 22.13 10.02 -18.91
N GLY A 170 21.72 11.06 -18.16
CA GLY A 170 22.01 11.28 -16.75
C GLY A 170 21.29 10.38 -15.73
N TYR A 171 20.46 9.42 -16.15
CA TYR A 171 19.78 8.52 -15.20
C TYR A 171 20.71 7.45 -14.60
N ALA A 172 21.81 7.08 -15.27
CA ALA A 172 22.69 6.03 -14.77
C ALA A 172 23.57 6.53 -13.61
N GLY A 173 23.54 5.84 -12.47
CA GLY A 173 24.38 6.17 -11.32
C GLY A 173 23.75 5.86 -9.96
N THR A 174 24.38 6.40 -8.91
CA THR A 174 23.96 6.27 -7.50
C THR A 174 23.59 7.62 -6.87
N GLY A 175 23.72 8.70 -7.63
CA GLY A 175 23.67 10.07 -7.12
C GLY A 175 22.31 10.44 -6.53
N PRO A 176 22.26 11.47 -5.66
CA PRO A 176 20.99 12.03 -5.20
C PRO A 176 20.36 12.96 -6.24
N GLY A 177 20.95 13.14 -7.43
CA GLY A 177 20.50 14.15 -8.39
C GLY A 177 20.86 15.57 -7.96
N ALA A 178 20.24 16.56 -8.59
CA ALA A 178 20.35 17.96 -8.25
C ALA A 178 19.01 18.67 -8.48
N ASP A 179 18.65 19.58 -7.59
CA ASP A 179 17.51 20.48 -7.79
C ASP A 179 17.84 21.44 -8.93
N ALA A 180 17.19 21.23 -10.08
CA ALA A 180 17.37 22.03 -11.28
C ALA A 180 16.21 23.04 -11.49
N ASP A 181 15.24 23.09 -10.56
CA ASP A 181 14.04 23.95 -10.62
C ASP A 181 13.30 23.87 -11.96
N CYS A 182 13.23 22.65 -12.52
CA CYS A 182 12.62 22.40 -13.82
C CYS A 182 11.10 22.67 -13.86
N GLY A 183 10.46 22.85 -12.70
CA GLY A 183 9.04 23.20 -12.58
C GLY A 183 8.73 24.69 -12.73
N ILE A 184 9.72 25.58 -12.52
CA ILE A 184 9.52 27.05 -12.54
C ILE A 184 10.33 27.71 -13.66
N ALA A 185 11.56 27.23 -13.94
CA ALA A 185 12.48 27.87 -14.88
C ALA A 185 12.19 27.58 -16.37
N GLY A 186 11.27 26.65 -16.69
CA GLY A 186 10.70 26.44 -18.03
C GLY A 186 11.63 25.85 -19.12
N ASN A 187 12.96 25.88 -18.94
CA ASN A 187 13.93 25.47 -19.96
C ASN A 187 14.97 24.47 -19.43
N CYS A 188 14.53 23.27 -19.04
CA CYS A 188 15.45 22.19 -18.68
C CYS A 188 15.81 21.33 -19.89
N THR A 189 17.10 21.03 -20.01
CA THR A 189 17.60 19.95 -20.89
C THR A 189 17.15 18.58 -20.36
N PRO A 190 17.09 17.54 -21.20
CA PRO A 190 16.77 16.17 -20.76
C PRO A 190 17.61 15.70 -19.57
N ASP A 191 18.91 16.03 -19.52
CA ASP A 191 19.78 15.65 -18.41
C ASP A 191 19.53 16.46 -17.12
N GLN A 192 19.07 17.71 -17.22
CA GLN A 192 18.63 18.48 -16.05
C GLN A 192 17.34 17.93 -15.46
N ILE A 193 16.40 17.49 -16.31
CA ILE A 193 15.19 16.79 -15.86
C ILE A 193 15.56 15.48 -15.15
N ALA A 194 16.51 14.72 -15.69
CA ALA A 194 16.99 13.49 -15.04
C ALA A 194 17.65 13.75 -13.68
N ALA A 195 18.40 14.86 -13.54
CA ALA A 195 18.99 15.25 -12.26
C ALA A 195 17.91 15.65 -11.23
N GLU A 196 16.87 16.37 -11.66
CA GLU A 196 15.72 16.73 -10.82
C GLU A 196 14.93 15.49 -10.39
N ASP A 197 14.64 14.58 -11.32
CA ASP A 197 13.95 13.32 -11.03
C ASP A 197 14.70 12.51 -9.97
N TRP A 198 16.03 12.41 -10.09
CA TRP A 198 16.86 11.77 -9.07
C TRP A 198 16.75 12.46 -7.70
N PHE A 199 16.68 13.80 -7.68
CA PHE A 199 16.55 14.60 -6.46
C PHE A 199 15.22 14.39 -5.76
N LEU A 200 14.12 14.49 -6.49
CA LEU A 200 12.78 14.26 -5.94
C LEU A 200 12.61 12.81 -5.51
N TRP A 201 13.02 11.86 -6.35
CA TRP A 201 12.92 10.44 -6.03
C TRP A 201 13.76 10.05 -4.81
N ARG A 202 14.94 10.65 -4.64
CA ARG A 202 15.76 10.43 -3.44
C ARG A 202 15.06 10.93 -2.17
N GLN A 203 14.34 12.04 -2.23
CA GLN A 203 13.54 12.53 -1.11
C GLN A 203 12.40 11.56 -0.77
N GLU A 204 11.72 11.03 -1.78
CA GLU A 204 10.67 10.02 -1.61
C GLU A 204 11.22 8.72 -1.00
N ILE A 205 12.37 8.25 -1.47
CA ILE A 205 13.05 7.10 -0.85
C ILE A 205 13.32 7.37 0.63
N ASN A 206 13.82 8.56 0.97
CA ASN A 206 14.16 8.91 2.35
C ASN A 206 12.93 9.09 3.24
N SER A 207 11.78 9.47 2.69
CA SER A 207 10.54 9.65 3.44
C SER A 207 9.77 8.33 3.63
N HIS A 208 9.92 7.38 2.71
CA HIS A 208 9.13 6.16 2.68
C HIS A 208 9.88 4.88 3.07
N LEU A 209 11.21 4.84 2.90
CA LEU A 209 12.05 3.70 3.28
C LEU A 209 12.88 4.01 4.55
N PRO A 210 13.34 2.98 5.28
CA PRO A 210 14.15 3.17 6.48
C PRO A 210 15.46 3.92 6.20
N THR A 211 15.98 4.60 7.22
CA THR A 211 17.31 5.22 7.18
C THR A 211 18.39 4.19 6.80
N GLY A 212 19.31 4.57 5.91
CA GLY A 212 20.31 3.64 5.35
C GLY A 212 19.86 2.95 4.06
N SER A 213 18.70 3.33 3.52
CA SER A 213 18.27 2.93 2.18
C SER A 213 19.13 3.58 1.10
N SER A 214 19.42 2.84 0.05
CA SER A 214 20.20 3.27 -1.09
C SER A 214 19.50 2.89 -2.39
N ALA A 215 19.84 3.62 -3.45
CA ALA A 215 19.28 3.38 -4.78
C ALA A 215 20.36 3.57 -5.83
N LYS A 216 20.32 2.73 -6.85
CA LYS A 216 21.26 2.70 -7.97
C LYS A 216 20.49 2.40 -9.25
N ILE A 217 20.83 3.07 -10.33
CA ILE A 217 20.32 2.77 -11.67
C ILE A 217 21.50 2.41 -12.55
N ASP A 218 21.53 1.18 -13.02
CA ASP A 218 22.52 0.73 -13.99
C ASP A 218 21.93 0.80 -15.40
N ARG A 219 22.61 1.47 -16.33
CA ARG A 219 22.26 1.43 -17.76
C ARG A 219 23.12 0.38 -18.44
N ARG A 220 22.48 -0.54 -19.16
CA ARG A 220 23.13 -1.55 -20.00
C ARG A 220 22.60 -1.43 -21.41
N LEU A 221 23.48 -1.65 -22.38
CA LEU A 221 23.05 -1.85 -23.77
C LEU A 221 22.59 -3.31 -23.91
N ALA A 222 21.54 -3.50 -24.69
CA ALA A 222 20.91 -4.79 -24.92
C ALA A 222 20.51 -4.95 -26.40
N GLY A 223 20.20 -6.18 -26.78
CA GLY A 223 19.72 -6.52 -28.14
C GLY A 223 20.83 -6.60 -29.20
N PRO A 224 20.47 -6.89 -30.46
CA PRO A 224 21.40 -6.87 -31.58
C PRO A 224 21.90 -5.43 -31.83
N ASP A 225 23.21 -5.26 -32.03
CA ASP A 225 23.89 -3.99 -32.28
C ASP A 225 23.80 -2.93 -31.15
N ASP A 226 23.53 -3.32 -29.90
CA ASP A 226 23.49 -2.42 -28.73
C ASP A 226 22.51 -1.24 -28.84
N ARG A 227 21.50 -1.37 -29.71
CA ARG A 227 20.51 -0.29 -29.97
C ARG A 227 19.40 -0.19 -28.94
N MET A 228 19.32 -1.12 -28.00
CA MET A 228 18.25 -1.14 -26.99
C MET A 228 18.82 -0.76 -25.63
N HIS A 229 18.19 0.18 -24.95
CA HIS A 229 18.64 0.62 -23.63
C HIS A 229 17.89 -0.16 -22.55
N ARG A 230 18.62 -0.90 -21.71
CA ARG A 230 18.09 -1.51 -20.50
C ARG A 230 18.53 -0.71 -19.28
N PHE A 231 17.57 -0.38 -18.42
CA PHE A 231 17.81 0.25 -17.14
C PHE A 231 17.45 -0.72 -16.02
N ASP A 232 18.39 -1.00 -15.14
CA ASP A 232 18.19 -1.81 -13.94
C ASP A 232 18.11 -0.87 -12.74
N ILE A 233 16.90 -0.65 -12.23
CA ILE A 233 16.62 0.19 -11.06
C ILE A 233 16.71 -0.69 -9.83
N VAL A 234 17.71 -0.44 -8.98
CA VAL A 234 18.00 -1.21 -7.77
C VAL A 234 17.73 -0.34 -6.54
N LEU A 235 16.83 -0.81 -5.69
CA LEU A 235 16.56 -0.25 -4.36
C LEU A 235 17.05 -1.23 -3.30
N SER A 236 17.75 -0.75 -2.29
CA SER A 236 18.14 -1.58 -1.14
C SER A 236 17.90 -0.86 0.18
N TRP A 237 17.42 -1.59 1.19
CA TRP A 237 17.14 -1.05 2.51
C TRP A 237 17.52 -2.03 3.62
N PRO A 238 17.87 -1.52 4.81
CA PRO A 238 18.13 -2.37 5.96
C PRO A 238 16.83 -2.92 6.54
N GLU A 239 16.81 -4.21 6.87
CA GLU A 239 15.68 -4.87 7.52
C GLU A 239 16.11 -5.52 8.84
N VAL A 240 15.29 -5.37 9.88
CA VAL A 240 15.59 -5.90 11.21
C VAL A 240 15.60 -7.42 11.16
N GLY A 241 16.72 -8.03 11.55
CA GLY A 241 16.90 -9.48 11.52
C GLY A 241 17.60 -10.01 10.27
N SER A 242 17.85 -9.16 9.27
CA SER A 242 18.73 -9.48 8.14
C SER A 242 20.14 -8.95 8.40
N GLN A 243 21.17 -9.75 8.09
CA GLN A 243 22.57 -9.30 8.12
C GLN A 243 22.95 -8.49 6.87
N GLU A 244 22.25 -8.71 5.76
CA GLU A 244 22.46 -7.99 4.50
C GLU A 244 21.25 -7.12 4.17
N PRO A 245 21.44 -5.95 3.54
CA PRO A 245 20.34 -5.13 3.05
C PRO A 245 19.47 -5.91 2.07
N VAL A 246 18.16 -5.82 2.23
CA VAL A 246 17.22 -6.42 1.28
C VAL A 246 17.18 -5.53 0.03
N SER A 247 17.29 -6.14 -1.14
CA SER A 247 17.25 -5.43 -2.42
C SER A 247 16.05 -5.82 -3.27
N TYR A 248 15.51 -4.84 -4.00
CA TYR A 248 14.55 -5.01 -5.08
C TYR A 248 15.13 -4.44 -6.38
N THR A 249 14.90 -5.13 -7.49
CA THR A 249 15.38 -4.71 -8.81
C THR A 249 14.25 -4.74 -9.82
N LEU A 250 14.06 -3.63 -10.54
CA LEU A 250 13.15 -3.51 -11.66
C LEU A 250 13.96 -3.20 -12.92
N SER A 251 13.86 -4.08 -13.92
CA SER A 251 14.48 -3.86 -15.22
C SER A 251 13.47 -3.29 -16.21
N VAL A 252 13.85 -2.20 -16.87
CA VAL A 252 13.07 -1.53 -17.92
C VAL A 252 13.85 -1.60 -19.21
N GLN A 253 13.19 -1.88 -20.32
CA GLN A 253 13.80 -1.91 -21.64
C GLN A 253 13.09 -0.87 -22.52
N LEU A 254 13.87 0.00 -23.15
CA LEU A 254 13.46 1.10 -24.02
C LEU A 254 14.11 0.97 -25.39
#